data_AF-A0A9X0LEN9-F1
#
_entry.id   AF-A0A9X0LEN9-F1
#
_cell.length_a   1.000
_cell.length_b   1.000
_cell.length_c   1.000
_cell.angle_alpha   90.00
_cell.angle_beta   90.00
_cell.angle_gamma   90.00
#
_symmetry.space_group_name_H-M   'P 1'
#
loop_
_entity.id
_entity.type
_entity.pdbx_description
1 polymer ?
#
loop_
_entity_poly.entity_id
_entity_poly.type
_entity_poly.pdbx_seq_one_letter_code
_entity_poly.pdbx_strand_id
1 'polypeptide(L)'
;MISTRLPAPGRGPRPERPRATGGDPPHTPLRPMWCCRADGQPWPCAQARLLLRAEYDENPVGLSIYLAGLMYEAMRDLYRLNPYDGPEPAALFDRFLAWGPRRRPPSEQSS
;
A
#
# COMPACT_ATOMS: atom_id res chain seq x y z
N MET A 1 38.88 -30.42 41.35
CA MET A 1 38.27 -29.38 40.48
C MET A 1 36.86 -29.12 41.00
N ILE A 2 36.67 -28.03 41.76
CA ILE A 2 35.36 -27.69 42.36
C ILE A 2 34.57 -26.93 41.31
N SER A 3 33.59 -27.60 40.70
CA SER A 3 32.71 -27.01 39.69
C SER A 3 31.48 -26.44 40.40
N THR A 4 31.50 -25.14 40.67
CA THR A 4 30.35 -24.43 41.24
C THR A 4 29.33 -24.21 40.14
N ARG A 5 28.28 -25.04 40.08
CA ARG A 5 27.11 -24.79 39.25
C ARG A 5 26.23 -23.75 39.95
N LEU A 6 26.13 -22.55 39.39
CA LEU A 6 25.07 -21.62 39.78
C LEU A 6 23.73 -22.05 39.15
N PRO A 7 22.61 -21.95 39.89
CA PRO A 7 21.28 -22.20 39.34
C PRO A 7 20.90 -21.11 38.32
N ALA A 8 20.16 -21.51 37.29
CA ALA A 8 19.66 -20.58 36.28
C ALA A 8 18.60 -19.65 36.89
N PRO A 9 18.65 -18.32 36.62
CA PRO A 9 17.58 -17.42 37.02
C PRO A 9 16.27 -17.85 36.37
N GLY A 10 15.17 -17.80 37.14
CA GLY A 10 13.84 -18.11 36.63
C GLY A 10 13.46 -17.21 35.45
N ARG A 11 12.49 -17.65 34.63
CA ARG A 11 11.94 -16.81 33.55
C ARG A 11 11.47 -15.48 34.15
N GLY A 12 12.10 -14.40 33.74
CA GLY A 12 11.64 -13.06 34.05
C GLY A 12 10.20 -12.85 33.55
N PRO A 13 9.48 -11.86 34.12
CA PRO A 13 8.16 -11.48 33.65
C PRO A 13 8.20 -11.19 32.14
N ARG A 14 7.10 -11.46 31.45
CA ARG A 14 7.00 -11.12 30.02
C ARG A 14 7.27 -9.62 29.87
N PRO A 15 8.14 -9.20 28.94
CA PRO A 15 8.34 -7.79 28.68
C PRO A 15 7.00 -7.20 28.23
N GLU A 16 6.46 -6.32 29.06
CA GLU A 16 5.28 -5.54 28.75
C GLU A 16 5.70 -4.47 27.75
N ARG A 17 5.69 -4.82 26.46
CA ARG A 17 5.87 -3.84 25.40
C ARG A 17 4.68 -2.89 25.50
N PRO A 18 4.91 -1.56 25.58
CA PRO A 18 3.82 -0.61 25.42
C PRO A 18 3.06 -0.98 24.15
N ARG A 19 1.76 -1.25 24.28
CA ARG A 19 0.90 -1.39 23.09
C ARG A 19 1.10 -0.11 22.28
N ALA A 20 1.26 -0.22 20.98
CA ALA A 20 1.28 0.96 20.12
C ALA A 20 -0.06 1.68 20.29
N THR A 21 -0.07 2.69 21.16
CA THR A 21 -1.21 3.58 21.33
C THR A 21 -1.13 4.56 20.16
N GLY A 22 -1.90 4.32 19.10
CA GLY A 22 -2.17 5.34 18.10
C GLY A 22 -2.30 4.85 16.66
N GLY A 23 -3.52 4.95 16.14
CA GLY A 23 -3.85 4.91 14.71
C GLY A 23 -3.96 3.51 14.11
N ASP A 24 -5.03 3.26 13.35
CA ASP A 24 -5.00 2.18 12.38
C ASP A 24 -3.78 2.36 11.45
N PRO A 25 -3.12 1.27 11.02
CA PRO A 25 -1.97 1.37 10.14
C PRO A 25 -2.33 2.20 8.90
N PRO A 26 -1.41 3.02 8.38
CA PRO A 26 -1.71 3.84 7.20
C PRO A 26 -1.98 2.94 6.00
N HIS A 27 -2.98 3.28 5.19
CA HIS A 27 -3.38 2.54 3.97
C HIS A 27 -2.36 2.73 2.83
N THR A 28 -1.13 2.29 3.07
CA THR A 28 0.04 2.38 2.18
C THR A 28 0.30 1.06 1.45
N PRO A 29 0.97 1.08 0.29
CA PRO A 29 1.32 -0.14 -0.43
C PRO A 29 2.42 -0.93 0.29
N LEU A 30 2.21 -2.23 0.44
CA LEU A 30 3.20 -3.19 0.93
C LEU A 30 3.85 -3.91 -0.25
N ARG A 31 5.06 -3.49 -0.61
CA ARG A 31 5.85 -4.14 -1.65
C ARG A 31 6.51 -5.44 -1.13
N PRO A 32 6.74 -6.45 -1.98
CA PRO A 32 6.45 -6.51 -3.42
C PRO A 32 5.05 -7.04 -3.78
N MET A 33 4.22 -7.39 -2.79
CA MET A 33 2.89 -7.98 -3.03
C MET A 33 1.84 -6.94 -3.47
N TRP A 34 2.12 -5.66 -3.22
CA TRP A 34 1.21 -4.54 -3.47
C TRP A 34 -0.14 -4.69 -2.76
N CYS A 35 -0.19 -5.35 -1.61
CA CYS A 35 -1.36 -5.31 -0.73
C CYS A 35 -1.31 -4.07 0.18
N CYS A 36 -2.44 -3.69 0.76
CA CYS A 36 -2.52 -2.58 1.69
C CYS A 36 -1.99 -3.03 3.05
N ARG A 37 -1.16 -2.20 3.69
CA ARG A 37 -0.58 -2.50 5.01
C ARG A 37 -1.63 -2.58 6.13
N ALA A 38 -2.77 -1.91 5.96
CA ALA A 38 -3.81 -1.78 6.97
C ALA A 38 -4.84 -2.91 6.93
N ASP A 39 -5.33 -3.24 5.73
CA ASP A 39 -6.45 -4.17 5.54
C ASP A 39 -6.10 -5.43 4.71
N GLY A 40 -4.87 -5.51 4.19
CA GLY A 40 -4.40 -6.64 3.38
C GLY A 40 -5.01 -6.74 1.98
N GLN A 41 -5.93 -5.85 1.59
CA GLN A 41 -6.57 -5.86 0.28
C GLN A 41 -5.59 -5.41 -0.82
N PRO A 42 -5.86 -5.71 -2.10
CA PRO A 42 -5.06 -5.19 -3.20
C PRO A 42 -4.98 -3.66 -3.14
N TRP A 43 -3.78 -3.12 -2.93
CA TRP A 43 -3.57 -1.67 -2.91
C TRP A 43 -3.62 -1.12 -4.34
N PRO A 44 -4.33 -0.02 -4.65
CA PRO A 44 -5.07 0.85 -3.73
C PRO A 44 -6.39 0.23 -3.27
N CYS A 45 -6.53 0.03 -1.96
CA CYS A 45 -7.79 -0.38 -1.35
C CYS A 45 -8.79 0.80 -1.27
N ALA A 46 -10.05 0.55 -0.95
CA ALA A 46 -11.09 1.59 -0.95
C ALA A 46 -10.70 2.82 -0.11
N GLN A 47 -10.17 2.61 1.10
CA GLN A 47 -9.75 3.71 1.97
C GLN A 47 -8.53 4.44 1.42
N ALA A 48 -7.54 3.73 0.85
CA ALA A 48 -6.41 4.36 0.19
C ALA A 48 -6.85 5.28 -0.96
N ARG A 49 -7.84 4.85 -1.77
CA ARG A 49 -8.38 5.65 -2.87
C ARG A 49 -9.02 6.95 -2.37
N LEU A 50 -9.80 6.87 -1.30
CA LEU A 50 -10.42 8.04 -0.67
C LEU A 50 -9.38 9.02 -0.12
N LEU A 51 -8.41 8.50 0.64
CA LEU A 51 -7.32 9.33 1.20
C LEU A 51 -6.48 9.99 0.12
N LEU A 52 -6.08 9.25 -0.92
CA LEU A 52 -5.33 9.80 -2.05
C LEU A 52 -6.14 10.86 -2.82
N ARG A 53 -7.45 10.66 -2.95
CA ARG A 53 -8.31 11.64 -3.63
C ARG A 53 -8.42 12.93 -2.83
N ALA A 54 -8.55 12.84 -1.51
CA ALA A 54 -8.59 13.98 -0.61
C ALA A 54 -7.26 14.74 -0.59
N GLU A 55 -6.13 14.03 -0.54
CA GLU A 55 -4.79 14.62 -0.54
C GLU A 55 -4.49 15.38 -1.84
N TYR A 56 -4.95 14.86 -2.98
CA TYR A 56 -4.71 15.44 -4.31
C TYR A 56 -5.94 16.14 -4.90
N ASP A 57 -6.86 16.65 -4.07
CA ASP A 57 -8.11 17.24 -4.57
C ASP A 57 -7.84 18.41 -5.53
N GLU A 58 -6.89 19.27 -5.18
CA GLU A 58 -6.41 20.41 -5.98
C GLU A 58 -5.42 20.02 -7.09
N ASN A 59 -4.98 18.75 -7.14
CA ASN A 59 -3.99 18.28 -8.13
C ASN A 59 -4.33 16.89 -8.73
N PRO A 60 -5.45 16.78 -9.46
CA PRO A 60 -5.89 15.53 -10.09
C PRO A 60 -4.89 14.95 -11.11
N VAL A 61 -4.14 15.81 -11.79
CA VAL A 61 -3.10 15.41 -12.74
C VAL A 61 -1.91 14.80 -11.99
N GLY A 62 -1.48 15.43 -10.89
CA GLY A 62 -0.42 14.91 -10.02
C GLY A 62 -0.77 13.54 -9.45
N LEU A 63 -2.03 13.33 -9.02
CA LEU A 63 -2.50 12.02 -8.59
C LEU A 63 -2.35 10.96 -9.68
N SER A 64 -2.74 11.30 -10.91
CA SER A 64 -2.67 10.39 -12.05
C SER A 64 -1.23 10.00 -12.39
N ILE A 65 -0.30 10.97 -12.36
CA ILE A 65 1.14 10.73 -12.58
C ILE A 65 1.71 9.84 -11.47
N TYR A 66 1.39 10.15 -10.21
CA TYR A 66 1.83 9.37 -9.06
C TYR A 66 1.35 7.91 -9.16
N LEU A 67 0.06 7.70 -9.44
CA LEU A 67 -0.52 6.36 -9.57
C LEU A 67 0.03 5.60 -10.79
N ALA A 68 0.34 6.28 -11.89
CA ALA A 68 0.96 5.65 -13.05
C ALA A 68 2.38 5.14 -12.73
N GLY A 69 3.17 5.91 -11.97
CA GLY A 69 4.48 5.47 -11.48
C GLY A 69 4.38 4.23 -10.61
N LEU A 70 3.44 4.23 -9.66
CA LEU A 70 3.21 3.07 -8.79
C LEU A 70 2.67 1.85 -9.56
N MET A 71 1.82 2.04 -10.56
CA MET A 71 1.35 0.96 -11.43
C MET A 71 2.51 0.28 -12.15
N TYR A 72 3.47 1.05 -12.65
CA TYR A 72 4.66 0.51 -13.32
C TYR A 72 5.56 -0.27 -12.36
N GLU A 73 5.77 0.25 -11.15
CA GLU A 73 6.50 -0.49 -10.11
C GLU A 73 5.77 -1.77 -9.68
N ALA A 74 4.44 -1.72 -9.59
CA ALA A 74 3.60 -2.88 -9.28
C ALA A 74 3.68 -3.95 -10.36
N MET A 75 3.60 -3.56 -11.62
CA MET A 75 3.78 -4.47 -12.75
C MET A 75 5.12 -5.20 -12.66
N ARG A 76 6.21 -4.45 -12.43
CA ARG A 76 7.56 -5.02 -12.29
C ARG A 76 7.66 -6.01 -11.14
N ASP A 77 7.12 -5.67 -9.97
CA ASP A 77 7.21 -6.53 -8.79
C ASP A 77 6.32 -7.77 -8.90
N LEU A 78 5.07 -7.60 -9.35
CA LEU A 78 4.11 -8.70 -9.46
C LEU A 78 4.51 -9.71 -10.53
N TYR A 79 5.03 -9.27 -11.68
CA TYR A 79 5.55 -10.19 -12.70
C TYR A 79 6.83 -10.89 -12.27
N ARG A 80 7.63 -10.30 -11.36
CA ARG A 80 8.77 -10.99 -10.75
C ARG A 80 8.35 -12.05 -9.74
N LEU A 81 7.32 -11.75 -8.94
CA LEU A 81 6.76 -12.70 -7.97
C LEU A 81 6.03 -13.85 -8.64
N ASN A 82 5.28 -13.57 -9.71
CA ASN A 82 4.52 -14.56 -10.46
C ASN A 82 4.69 -14.37 -11.98
N PRO A 83 5.76 -14.95 -12.58
CA PRO A 83 6.06 -14.76 -14.00
C PRO A 83 5.06 -15.40 -14.97
N TYR A 84 4.31 -16.40 -14.53
CA TYR A 84 3.44 -17.20 -15.39
C TYR A 84 1.95 -16.93 -15.19
N ASP A 85 1.58 -16.28 -14.08
CA ASP A 85 0.19 -16.01 -13.70
C ASP A 85 0.09 -14.61 -13.03
N GLY A 86 0.78 -13.65 -13.63
CA GLY A 86 0.73 -12.25 -13.24
C GLY A 86 -0.59 -11.59 -13.66
N PRO A 87 -0.99 -10.48 -13.01
CA PRO A 87 -2.22 -9.76 -13.39
C PRO A 87 -2.09 -9.14 -14.78
N GLU A 88 -3.14 -9.25 -15.58
CA GLU A 88 -3.20 -8.63 -16.91
C GLU A 88 -2.93 -7.10 -16.84
N PRO A 89 -2.25 -6.51 -17.86
CA PRO A 89 -1.99 -5.07 -17.89
C PRO A 89 -3.25 -4.20 -17.75
N ALA A 90 -4.37 -4.63 -18.34
CA ALA A 90 -5.66 -3.95 -18.21
C ALA A 90 -6.17 -3.98 -16.75
N ALA A 91 -6.01 -5.09 -16.04
CA ALA A 91 -6.40 -5.20 -14.64
C ALA A 91 -5.56 -4.28 -13.73
N LEU A 92 -4.28 -4.09 -14.05
CA LEU A 92 -3.44 -3.11 -13.36
C LEU A 92 -3.87 -1.67 -13.64
N PHE A 93 -4.23 -1.35 -14.89
CA PHE A 93 -4.80 -0.04 -15.23
C PHE A 93 -6.10 0.21 -14.46
N ASP A 94 -7.02 -0.75 -14.44
CA ASP A 94 -8.30 -0.61 -13.76
C ASP A 94 -8.13 -0.41 -12.25
N ARG A 95 -7.17 -1.13 -11.67
CA ARG A 95 -6.84 -1.06 -10.25
C ARG A 95 -6.24 0.28 -9.84
N PHE A 96 -5.33 0.84 -10.64
CA PHE A 96 -4.58 2.05 -10.28
C PHE A 96 -5.19 3.34 -10.84
N LEU A 97 -5.68 3.34 -12.08
CA LEU A 97 -5.99 4.56 -12.84
C LEU A 97 -7.47 4.73 -13.21
N ALA A 98 -8.25 3.65 -13.37
CA ALA A 98 -9.63 3.77 -13.89
C ALA A 98 -10.62 4.50 -12.95
N TRP A 99 -10.29 4.65 -11.67
CA TRP A 99 -11.07 5.42 -10.70
C TRP A 99 -10.53 6.85 -10.51
N GLY A 100 -9.48 7.23 -11.25
CA GLY A 100 -8.95 8.58 -11.25
C GLY A 100 -9.96 9.59 -11.80
N PRO A 101 -9.73 10.90 -11.54
CA PRO A 101 -10.59 11.96 -12.05
C PRO A 101 -10.71 11.84 -13.57
N ARG A 102 -11.94 11.59 -14.06
CA ARG A 102 -12.20 11.54 -15.50
C ARG A 102 -11.76 12.87 -16.08
N ARG A 103 -11.02 12.86 -17.20
CA ARG A 103 -10.86 14.09 -17.97
C ARG A 103 -12.25 14.58 -18.33
N ARG A 104 -12.64 15.74 -17.80
CA ARG A 104 -13.76 16.48 -18.38
C ARG A 104 -13.33 16.79 -19.82
N PRO A 105 -14.08 16.38 -20.85
CA PRO A 105 -13.81 16.88 -22.18
C PRO A 105 -13.80 18.41 -22.10
N PRO A 106 -12.95 19.11 -22.88
CA PRO A 106 -13.03 20.56 -22.95
C PRO A 106 -14.49 20.88 -23.25
N SER A 107 -15.16 21.57 -22.34
CA SER A 107 -16.45 22.16 -22.68
C SER A 107 -16.15 23.07 -23.86
N GLU A 108 -16.67 22.73 -25.04
CA GLU A 108 -16.80 23.68 -26.14
C GLU A 108 -17.52 24.89 -25.55
N GLN A 109 -16.75 25.91 -25.20
CA GLN A 109 -17.25 27.19 -24.77
C GLN A 109 -17.86 27.81 -26.03
N SER A 110 -19.16 27.54 -26.23
CA SER A 110 -19.98 28.30 -27.17
C SER A 110 -20.06 29.74 -26.67
N SER A 111 -19.40 30.65 -27.38
CA SER A 111 -19.90 32.00 -27.69
C SER A 111 -18.94 32.72 -28.65
#